data_AF-I5D607-F1
#
_entry.id   AF-I5D607-F1
#
_cell.length_a   1.000
_cell.length_b   1.000
_cell.length_c   1.000
_cell.angle_alpha   90.00
_cell.angle_beta   90.00
_cell.angle_gamma   90.00
#
_symmetry.space_group_name_H-M   'P 1'
#
loop_
_entity.id
_entity.type
_entity.pdbx_description
1 polymer ?
#
loop_
_entity_poly.entity_id
_entity_poly.type
_entity_poly.pdbx_seq_one_letter_code
_entity_poly.pdbx_strand_id
1 'polypeptide(L)'
;MSKKNKNTAIYYDDNDFSNIVDLHGFTIPEALTQVQLSLANAYEDDFYYDYIAIITGKGQGALMANIEEYLRDSNYDYEIAFDNASVKVYL
;
A
#
# COMPACT_ATOMS: atom_id res chain seq x y z
N MET A 1 14.87 -32.57 -11.07
CA MET A 1 15.26 -31.46 -10.17
C MET A 1 14.07 -30.52 -10.03
N SER A 2 13.40 -30.53 -8.88
CA SER A 2 12.21 -29.70 -8.62
C SER A 2 12.67 -28.31 -8.18
N LYS A 3 12.33 -27.26 -8.95
CA LYS A 3 12.59 -25.87 -8.56
C LYS A 3 11.51 -25.46 -7.54
N LYS A 4 11.94 -25.25 -6.29
CA LYS A 4 11.11 -24.76 -5.19
C LYS A 4 10.38 -23.48 -5.62
N ASN A 5 9.04 -23.52 -5.61
CA ASN A 5 8.19 -22.34 -5.69
C ASN A 5 8.48 -21.48 -4.45
N LYS A 6 9.07 -20.31 -4.65
CA LYS A 6 9.17 -19.30 -3.58
C LYS A 6 7.76 -18.77 -3.39
N ASN A 7 7.19 -18.94 -2.20
CA ASN A 7 5.90 -18.37 -1.83
C ASN A 7 5.93 -16.84 -2.08
N THR A 8 5.36 -16.41 -3.19
CA THR A 8 5.08 -15.03 -3.60
C THR A 8 3.71 -14.57 -3.09
N ALA A 9 3.20 -15.18 -2.02
CA ALA A 9 1.94 -14.76 -1.43
C ALA A 9 2.13 -13.34 -0.87
N ILE A 10 1.44 -12.39 -1.49
CA ILE A 10 1.18 -11.07 -0.93
C ILE A 10 -0.06 -11.27 -0.05
N TYR A 11 0.02 -10.86 1.20
CA TYR A 11 -1.09 -10.97 2.12
C TYR A 11 -2.06 -9.83 1.82
N TYR A 12 -3.07 -10.12 1.02
CA TYR A 12 -4.25 -9.28 0.87
C TYR A 12 -5.14 -9.51 2.09
N ASP A 13 -5.69 -8.44 2.67
CA ASP A 13 -6.72 -8.56 3.69
C ASP A 13 -8.02 -9.02 2.98
N ASP A 14 -8.54 -10.20 3.35
CA ASP A 14 -9.77 -10.80 2.77
C ASP A 14 -11.06 -10.06 3.23
N ASN A 15 -10.94 -8.93 3.93
CA ASN A 15 -12.07 -8.08 4.28
C ASN A 15 -12.59 -7.34 3.05
N ASP A 16 -13.88 -7.52 2.75
CA ASP A 16 -14.64 -7.05 1.58
C ASP A 16 -14.80 -5.51 1.46
N PHE A 17 -13.97 -4.73 2.16
CA PHE A 17 -13.96 -3.26 2.17
C PHE A 17 -12.67 -2.75 1.51
N SER A 18 -12.51 -3.01 0.22
CA SER A 18 -11.22 -2.88 -0.46
C SER A 18 -10.96 -1.48 -1.02
N ASN A 19 -10.53 -0.54 -0.18
CA ASN A 19 -9.69 0.57 -0.67
C ASN A 19 -8.23 0.10 -0.79
N ILE A 20 -8.02 -0.89 -1.67
CA ILE A 20 -6.71 -1.47 -1.95
C ILE A 20 -6.10 -0.75 -3.13
N VAL A 21 -4.87 -0.27 -2.96
CA VAL A 21 -4.08 0.42 -3.97
C VAL A 21 -2.86 -0.43 -4.30
N ASP A 22 -2.90 -1.14 -5.43
CA ASP A 22 -1.78 -1.94 -5.92
C ASP A 22 -0.85 -1.09 -6.81
N LEU A 23 0.41 -0.94 -6.40
CA LEU A 23 1.43 -0.11 -7.05
C LEU A 23 2.47 -0.93 -7.81
N HIS A 24 2.25 -2.22 -8.05
CA HIS A 24 3.18 -3.03 -8.81
C HIS A 24 3.41 -2.48 -10.22
N GLY A 25 4.68 -2.30 -10.57
CA GLY A 25 5.09 -1.80 -11.88
C GLY A 25 5.06 -0.28 -12.03
N PHE A 26 4.65 0.45 -10.99
CA PHE A 26 4.69 1.91 -11.00
C PHE A 26 6.11 2.40 -10.75
N THR A 27 6.47 3.51 -11.39
CA THR A 27 7.62 4.31 -10.97
C THR A 27 7.30 5.03 -9.65
N ILE A 28 8.33 5.51 -8.94
CA ILE A 28 8.13 6.23 -7.67
C ILE A 28 7.18 7.44 -7.81
N PRO A 29 7.32 8.32 -8.83
CA PRO A 29 6.41 9.46 -8.98
C PRO A 29 4.96 9.06 -9.28
N GLU A 30 4.76 8.03 -10.11
CA GLU A 30 3.41 7.50 -10.41
C GLU A 30 2.77 6.92 -9.15
N ALA A 31 3.55 6.15 -8.37
CA ALA A 31 3.10 5.55 -7.13
C ALA A 31 2.67 6.60 -6.10
N LEU A 32 3.49 7.64 -5.88
CA LEU A 32 3.13 8.73 -4.95
C LEU A 32 1.87 9.47 -5.39
N THR A 33 1.74 9.75 -6.69
CA THR A 33 0.54 10.40 -7.24
C THR A 33 -0.70 9.54 -6.98
N GLN A 34 -0.61 8.24 -7.23
CA GLN A 34 -1.73 7.32 -7.02
C GLN A 34 -2.13 7.23 -5.54
N VAL A 35 -1.15 7.18 -4.63
CA VAL A 35 -1.41 7.20 -3.18
C VAL A 35 -2.13 8.47 -2.76
N GLN A 36 -1.68 9.63 -3.21
CA GLN A 36 -2.30 10.92 -2.89
C GLN A 36 -3.76 10.99 -3.37
N LEU A 37 -4.03 10.53 -4.60
CA LEU A 37 -5.39 10.49 -5.14
C LEU A 37 -6.29 9.53 -4.36
N SER A 38 -5.80 8.34 -4.04
CA SER A 38 -6.56 7.36 -3.27
C SER A 38 -6.90 7.87 -1.87
N LEU A 39 -5.96 8.55 -1.19
CA LEU A 39 -6.21 9.18 0.11
C LEU A 39 -7.25 10.29 0.00
N ALA A 40 -7.09 11.21 -0.96
CA ALA A 40 -8.05 12.30 -1.16
C ALA A 40 -9.48 11.78 -1.41
N ASN A 41 -9.61 10.79 -2.30
CA ASN A 41 -10.91 10.20 -2.62
C ASN A 41 -11.54 9.49 -1.42
N ALA A 42 -10.74 8.85 -0.56
CA ALA A 42 -11.25 8.14 0.61
C ALA A 42 -11.87 9.06 1.67
N TYR A 43 -11.42 10.32 1.74
CA TYR A 43 -12.03 11.33 2.60
C TYR A 43 -13.30 11.96 2.01
N GLU A 44 -13.51 11.85 0.69
CA GLU A 44 -14.68 12.40 0.00
C GLU A 44 -15.80 11.38 -0.20
N ASP A 45 -15.51 10.08 -0.12
CA ASP A 45 -16.49 9.02 -0.38
C ASP A 45 -17.45 8.83 0.80
N ASP A 46 -18.73 8.56 0.51
CA ASP A 46 -19.77 8.28 1.53
C ASP A 46 -19.59 6.87 2.16
N PHE A 47 -18.60 6.11 1.68
CA PHE A 47 -18.23 4.80 2.21
C PHE A 47 -17.20 4.95 3.34
N TYR A 48 -17.57 4.50 4.54
CA TYR A 48 -16.69 4.52 5.70
C TYR A 48 -15.63 3.41 5.56
N TYR A 49 -14.43 3.78 5.15
CA TYR A 49 -13.25 2.92 5.20
C TYR A 49 -12.47 3.26 6.47
N ASP A 50 -12.12 2.24 7.27
CA ASP A 50 -11.26 2.45 8.45
C ASP A 50 -9.80 2.73 8.05
N TYR A 51 -9.40 2.26 6.86
CA TYR A 51 -8.06 2.43 6.31
C TYR A 51 -8.00 2.19 4.80
N ILE A 52 -6.91 2.63 4.18
CA ILE A 52 -6.48 2.28 2.83
C ILE A 52 -5.31 1.29 2.90
N ALA A 53 -5.36 0.21 2.14
CA ALA A 53 -4.23 -0.72 2.02
C ALA A 53 -3.43 -0.45 0.75
N ILE A 54 -2.18 -0.04 0.89
CA ILE A 54 -1.28 0.27 -0.22
C ILE A 54 -0.29 -0.89 -0.37
N ILE A 55 -0.20 -1.47 -1.56
CA ILE A 55 0.66 -2.61 -1.85
C ILE A 55 1.83 -2.13 -2.72
N THR A 56 3.04 -2.16 -2.15
CA THR A 56 4.28 -1.77 -2.81
C THR A 56 5.04 -2.95 -3.40
N GLY A 57 4.66 -4.17 -3.00
CA GLY A 57 5.30 -5.41 -3.40
C GLY A 57 6.63 -5.69 -2.70
N LYS A 58 7.22 -6.85 -3.00
CA LYS A 58 8.45 -7.38 -2.37
C LYS A 58 9.73 -7.02 -3.15
N GLY A 59 9.75 -5.86 -3.79
CA GLY A 59 10.90 -5.36 -4.56
C GLY A 59 12.09 -5.00 -3.68
N GLN A 60 12.98 -4.13 -4.17
CA GLN A 60 14.12 -3.64 -3.39
C GLN A 60 13.73 -2.64 -2.26
N GLY A 61 12.44 -2.42 -2.02
CA GLY A 61 11.94 -1.53 -0.97
C GLY A 61 11.92 -0.04 -1.32
N ALA A 62 12.34 0.36 -2.53
CA ALA A 62 12.37 1.77 -2.93
C ALA A 62 10.99 2.44 -2.89
N LEU A 63 9.94 1.76 -3.36
CA LEU A 63 8.56 2.27 -3.28
C LEU A 63 8.12 2.44 -1.82
N MET A 64 8.31 1.41 -0.98
CA MET A 64 7.97 1.46 0.44
C MET A 64 8.66 2.63 1.15
N ALA A 65 9.97 2.81 0.95
CA ALA A 65 10.72 3.88 1.60
C ALA A 65 10.19 5.28 1.23
N ASN A 66 9.88 5.51 -0.05
CA ASN A 66 9.36 6.81 -0.50
C ASN A 66 7.92 7.06 -0.04
N ILE A 67 7.08 6.02 -0.02
CA ILE A 67 5.70 6.12 0.47
C ILE A 67 5.69 6.34 1.97
N GLU A 68 6.51 5.61 2.74
CA GLU A 68 6.66 5.81 4.18
C GLU A 68 7.14 7.22 4.51
N GLU A 69 8.15 7.73 3.79
CA GLU A 69 8.63 9.11 3.96
C GLU A 69 7.51 10.13 3.73
N TYR A 70 6.75 9.99 2.63
CA TYR A 70 5.61 10.84 2.35
C TYR A 70 4.54 10.78 3.46
N LEU A 71 4.18 9.58 3.93
CA LEU A 71 3.15 9.38 4.94
C LEU A 71 3.56 9.99 6.29
N ARG A 72 4.81 9.76 6.70
CA ARG A 72 5.41 10.32 7.91
C ARG A 72 5.46 11.85 7.85
N ASP A 73 5.96 12.42 6.76
CA ASP A 73 6.12 13.87 6.61
C ASP A 73 4.76 14.59 6.54
N SER A 74 3.73 13.89 6.07
CA SER A 74 2.35 14.37 6.02
C SER A 74 1.56 14.09 7.31
N ASN A 75 2.17 13.47 8.32
CA ASN A 75 1.55 13.08 9.59
C ASN A 75 0.33 12.16 9.48
N TYR A 76 0.33 11.22 8.52
CA TYR A 76 -0.67 10.15 8.50
C TYR A 76 -0.39 9.12 9.60
N ASP A 77 -1.45 8.48 10.09
CA ASP A 77 -1.34 7.29 10.92
C ASP A 77 -1.29 6.04 10.02
N TYR A 78 -0.27 5.20 10.18
CA TYR A 78 -0.05 4.07 9.29
C TYR A 78 0.67 2.89 9.97
N GLU A 79 0.39 1.69 9.46
CA GLU A 79 1.04 0.44 9.87
C GLU A 79 1.66 -0.25 8.65
N ILE A 80 2.98 -0.45 8.66
CA ILE A 80 3.66 -1.25 7.65
C ILE A 80 3.51 -2.73 7.99
N ALA A 81 3.06 -3.53 7.02
CA ALA A 81 2.89 -4.97 7.20
C ALA A 81 4.23 -5.66 7.51
N PHE A 82 4.18 -6.75 8.28
CA PHE A 82 5.38 -7.50 8.69
C PHE A 82 6.25 -7.99 7.52
N ASP A 83 5.66 -8.26 6.35
CA ASP A 83 6.38 -8.70 5.16
C ASP A 83 6.94 -7.55 4.31
N ASN A 84 6.78 -6.31 4.76
CA ASN A 84 7.23 -5.06 4.14
C ASN A 84 6.75 -4.90 2.69
N ALA A 85 5.63 -5.54 2.33
CA ALA A 85 5.07 -5.51 0.98
C ALA A 85 3.85 -4.58 0.86
N SER A 86 3.30 -4.15 2.00
CA SER A 86 2.15 -3.26 2.06
C SER A 86 2.17 -2.37 3.30
N VAL A 87 1.39 -1.30 3.24
CA VAL A 87 1.16 -0.36 4.34
C VAL A 87 -0.33 -0.05 4.43
N LYS A 88 -0.88 -0.05 5.64
CA LYS A 88 -2.24 0.41 5.94
C LYS A 88 -2.16 1.85 6.38
N VAL A 89 -2.99 2.73 5.83
CA VAL A 89 -3.10 4.14 6.22
C VAL A 89 -4.48 4.37 6.77
N TYR A 90 -4.60 4.76 8.03
CA TYR A 90 -5.87 4.97 8.71
C TYR A 90 -6.49 6.32 8.32
N LEU A 91 -7.82 6.36 8.24
CA LEU A 91 -8.61 7.51 7.79
C LEU A 91 -9.37 8.18 8.94
#